data_AF-A0A0D8J0I9-F1
#
_entry.id   AF-A0A0D8J0I9-F1
#
_cell.length_a   1.000
_cell.length_b   1.000
_cell.length_c   1.000
_cell.angle_alpha   90.00
_cell.angle_beta   90.00
_cell.angle_gamma   90.00
#
_symmetry.space_group_name_H-M   'P 1'
#
loop_
_entity.id
_entity.type
_entity.pdbx_description
1 polymer ?
#
loop_
_entity_poly.entity_id
_entity_poly.type
_entity_poly.pdbx_seq_one_letter_code
_entity_poly.pdbx_strand_id
1 'polypeptide(L)'
;MLGGFNSWGYSKIYFSNLSISLANSFSHAKVALSDINGNVVQQLIYRETGEAGGVYVTYAASDIFTINAENGNYYLMLEVASGATSGGLHATIQMNGCYLI
;
A
#
# COMPACT_ATOMS: atom_id res chain seq x y z
N MET A 1 11.05 -3.34 0.67
CA MET A 1 11.03 -1.92 1.09
C MET A 1 11.60 -1.10 -0.07
N LEU A 2 10.82 -0.17 -0.61
CA LEU A 2 11.24 0.67 -1.74
C LEU A 2 11.55 2.08 -1.21
N GLY A 3 12.82 2.48 -1.24
CA GLY A 3 13.32 3.84 -1.02
C GLY A 3 13.11 4.44 0.39
N GLY A 4 14.09 5.20 0.88
CA GLY A 4 13.92 6.03 2.07
C GLY A 4 13.37 7.40 1.70
N PHE A 5 12.20 7.76 2.22
CA PHE A 5 11.61 9.08 2.08
C PHE A 5 11.80 9.84 3.39
N ASN A 6 12.22 11.10 3.31
CA ASN A 6 12.32 11.96 4.47
C ASN A 6 11.18 12.99 4.43
N SER A 7 10.23 12.91 5.37
CA SER A 7 9.15 13.89 5.49
C SER A 7 9.59 15.01 6.43
N TRP A 8 9.69 16.25 5.93
CA TRP A 8 9.84 17.46 6.76
C TRP A 8 8.55 18.28 6.64
N GLY A 9 7.67 18.21 7.64
CA GLY A 9 6.34 18.84 7.61
C GLY A 9 5.26 18.00 6.92
N TYR A 10 4.15 18.62 6.52
CA TYR A 10 2.98 17.98 5.88
C TYR A 10 3.28 17.48 4.44
N SER A 11 4.21 16.54 4.29
CA SER A 11 4.55 15.94 3.01
C SER A 11 3.40 15.09 2.49
N LYS A 12 3.31 14.92 1.17
CA LYS A 12 2.37 13.99 0.57
C LYS A 12 3.12 13.00 -0.31
N ILE A 13 2.58 11.80 -0.47
CA ILE A 13 3.11 10.80 -1.38
C ILE A 13 2.18 10.68 -2.58
N TYR A 14 2.78 10.72 -3.76
CA TYR A 14 2.11 10.66 -5.04
C TYR A 14 2.45 9.35 -5.75
N PHE A 15 1.46 8.78 -6.43
CA PHE A 15 1.61 7.65 -7.34
C PHE A 15 1.00 8.01 -8.70
N SER A 16 1.74 7.87 -9.79
CA SER A 16 1.19 8.08 -11.14
C SER A 16 0.11 7.04 -11.47
N ASN A 17 0.29 5.81 -10.98
CA ASN A 17 -0.72 4.77 -10.97
C ASN A 17 -0.43 3.83 -9.82
N LEU A 18 -1.45 3.54 -9.01
CA LEU A 18 -1.40 2.50 -8.00
C LEU A 18 -2.63 1.61 -8.14
N SER A 19 -2.42 0.34 -8.47
CA SER A 19 -3.50 -0.64 -8.59
C SER A 19 -3.27 -1.83 -7.67
N ILE A 20 -4.37 -2.34 -7.13
CA ILE A 20 -4.42 -3.50 -6.24
C ILE A 20 -5.43 -4.48 -6.81
N SER A 21 -4.99 -5.69 -7.07
CA SER A 21 -5.83 -6.84 -7.45
C SER A 21 -5.64 -7.95 -6.43
N LEU A 22 -6.74 -8.45 -5.89
CA LEU A 22 -6.85 -9.61 -5.01
C LEU A 22 -7.83 -10.58 -5.65
N ALA A 23 -7.46 -11.84 -5.88
CA ALA A 23 -8.36 -12.79 -6.55
C ALA A 23 -9.11 -13.74 -5.59
N ASN A 24 -8.65 -13.87 -4.36
CA ASN A 24 -9.09 -14.90 -3.42
C ASN A 24 -10.05 -14.35 -2.37
N SER A 25 -11.10 -15.12 -2.03
CA SER A 25 -11.89 -14.88 -0.81
C SER A 25 -10.97 -14.94 0.42
N PHE A 26 -11.15 -14.01 1.37
CA PHE A 26 -10.33 -13.82 2.57
C PHE A 26 -8.85 -13.45 2.35
N SER A 27 -8.53 -12.50 1.47
CA SER A 27 -7.19 -11.91 1.35
C SER A 27 -7.19 -10.41 1.62
N HIS A 28 -6.05 -9.87 2.01
CA HIS A 28 -5.85 -8.43 2.12
C HIS A 28 -4.57 -7.97 1.43
N ALA A 29 -4.60 -6.71 0.97
CA ALA A 29 -3.44 -5.98 0.51
C ALA A 29 -3.38 -4.62 1.21
N LYS A 30 -2.16 -4.24 1.58
CA LYS A 30 -1.85 -3.01 2.29
C LYS A 30 -0.68 -2.30 1.63
N VAL A 31 -0.85 -1.00 1.45
CA VAL A 31 0.24 -0.07 1.13
C VAL A 31 0.38 0.88 2.32
N ALA A 32 1.56 0.93 2.91
CA ALA A 32 1.79 1.67 4.14
C ALA A 32 3.16 2.35 4.15
N LEU A 33 3.29 3.39 4.96
CA LEU A 33 4.58 3.90 5.41
C LEU A 33 5.03 3.07 6.59
N SER A 34 6.29 2.67 6.55
CA SER A 34 6.95 1.90 7.60
C SER A 34 8.24 2.56 8.05
N ASP A 35 8.62 2.31 9.30
CA ASP A 35 9.92 2.71 9.81
C ASP A 35 11.02 1.75 9.32
N ILE A 36 12.27 2.02 9.72
CA ILE A 36 13.43 1.18 9.38
C ILE A 36 13.32 -0.27 9.88
N ASN A 37 12.53 -0.51 10.92
CA ASN A 37 12.33 -1.83 11.52
C ASN A 37 11.17 -2.58 10.84
N GLY A 38 10.50 -1.96 9.87
CA GLY A 38 9.33 -2.52 9.21
C GLY A 38 8.04 -2.37 10.01
N ASN A 39 7.98 -1.53 11.05
CA ASN A 39 6.74 -1.24 11.74
C ASN A 39 5.88 -0.29 10.89
N VAL A 40 4.58 -0.56 10.80
CA VAL A 40 3.64 0.35 10.12
C VAL A 40 3.52 1.64 10.93
N VAL A 41 3.91 2.75 10.32
CA VAL A 41 3.77 4.11 10.87
C VAL A 41 2.44 4.71 10.44
N GLN A 42 2.08 4.54 9.17
CA GLN A 42 0.81 5.01 8.64
C GLN A 42 0.33 4.09 7.52
N GLN A 43 -0.93 3.67 7.62
CA GLN A 43 -1.59 2.96 6.53
C GLN A 43 -2.09 3.96 5.48
N LEU A 44 -1.64 3.81 4.23
CA LEU A 44 -2.08 4.66 3.12
C LEU A 44 -3.29 4.03 2.43
N ILE A 45 -3.23 2.72 2.18
CA ILE A 45 -4.30 1.93 1.60
C ILE A 45 -4.39 0.60 2.32
N TYR A 46 -5.62 0.16 2.55
CA TYR A 46 -5.92 -1.20 2.95
C TYR A 46 -7.16 -1.67 2.20
N ARG A 47 -7.07 -2.86 1.63
CA ARG A 47 -8.14 -3.53 0.93
C ARG A 47 -8.18 -4.97 1.36
N GLU A 48 -9.37 -5.43 1.70
CA GLU A 48 -9.63 -6.82 2.02
C GLU A 48 -10.78 -7.31 1.15
N THR A 49 -10.75 -8.59 0.82
CA THR A 49 -11.87 -9.29 0.20
C THR A 49 -12.79 -9.81 1.30
N GLY A 50 -14.10 -9.81 1.06
CA GLY A 50 -15.05 -10.50 1.94
C GLY A 50 -15.08 -12.02 1.71
N GLU A 51 -16.11 -12.67 2.26
CA GLU A 51 -16.35 -14.12 2.05
C GLU A 51 -16.55 -14.47 0.56
N ALA A 52 -17.04 -13.51 -0.23
CA ALA A 52 -17.32 -13.67 -1.65
C ALA A 52 -16.44 -12.77 -2.53
N GLY A 53 -15.40 -13.37 -3.11
CA GLY A 53 -14.77 -12.89 -4.35
C GLY A 53 -13.58 -11.93 -4.19
N GLY A 54 -12.89 -11.73 -5.31
CA GLY A 54 -11.74 -10.85 -5.42
C GLY A 54 -12.08 -9.35 -5.43
N VAL A 55 -11.08 -8.51 -5.17
CA VAL A 55 -11.17 -7.05 -5.19
C VAL A 55 -10.18 -6.50 -6.22
N TYR A 56 -10.64 -5.54 -7.03
CA TYR A 56 -9.78 -4.75 -7.91
C TYR A 56 -10.02 -3.26 -7.68
N VAL A 57 -8.96 -2.52 -7.35
CA VAL A 57 -9.01 -1.07 -7.11
C VAL A 57 -7.86 -0.40 -7.83
N THR A 58 -8.12 0.73 -8.47
CA THR A 58 -7.10 1.59 -9.08
C THR A 58 -7.23 2.99 -8.51
N TYR A 59 -6.10 3.57 -8.11
CA TYR A 59 -5.95 4.96 -7.69
C TYR A 59 -5.28 5.73 -8.81
N ALA A 60 -5.88 6.86 -9.17
CA ALA A 60 -5.36 7.75 -10.19
C ALA A 60 -4.30 8.69 -9.60
N ALA A 61 -3.49 9.30 -10.47
CA ALA A 61 -2.54 10.37 -10.11
C ALA A 61 -3.13 11.49 -9.24
N SER A 62 -4.42 11.80 -9.37
CA SER A 62 -5.08 12.81 -8.53
C SER A 62 -5.25 12.38 -7.07
N ASP A 63 -5.15 11.08 -6.77
CA ASP A 63 -5.27 10.52 -5.43
C ASP A 63 -3.94 10.69 -4.69
N ILE A 64 -3.79 11.83 -4.03
CA ILE A 64 -2.60 12.17 -3.24
C ILE A 64 -2.81 11.71 -1.80
N PHE A 65 -1.82 11.03 -1.21
CA PHE A 65 -1.89 10.57 0.17
C PHE A 65 -1.09 11.49 1.09
N THR A 66 -1.76 12.10 2.06
CA THR A 66 -1.08 12.93 3.07
C THR A 66 -0.29 12.06 4.05
N ILE A 67 0.94 12.46 4.35
CA ILE A 67 1.76 11.85 5.40
C ILE A 67 1.46 12.57 6.72
N ASN A 68 0.85 11.85 7.65
CA ASN A 68 0.54 12.28 9.01
C ASN A 68 1.46 11.55 10.00
N ALA A 69 2.77 11.61 9.76
CA ALA A 69 3.79 10.98 10.59
C ALA A 69 4.82 12.02 11.02
N GLU A 70 5.55 11.73 12.10
CA GLU A 70 6.62 12.61 12.59
C GLU A 70 7.72 12.80 11.53
N ASN A 71 8.62 13.76 11.72
CA ASN A 71 9.75 13.88 10.79
C ASN A 71 10.67 12.65 10.95
N GLY A 72 10.95 11.96 9.86
CA GLY A 72 11.69 10.70 9.92
C GLY A 72 11.96 10.10 8.55
N ASN A 73 12.73 9.01 8.55
CA ASN A 73 12.97 8.20 7.38
C ASN A 73 11.94 7.08 7.30
N TYR A 74 11.16 7.08 6.22
CA TYR A 74 10.09 6.12 5.99
C TYR A 74 10.36 5.29 4.76
N TYR A 75 9.80 4.09 4.76
CA TYR A 75 9.86 3.14 3.65
C TYR A 75 8.46 2.77 3.22
N LEU A 76 8.27 2.60 1.92
CA LEU A 76 7.02 2.04 1.42
C LEU A 76 6.98 0.53 1.69
N MET A 77 5.99 0.12 2.47
CA MET A 77 5.63 -1.27 2.73
C MET A 77 4.50 -1.68 1.80
N LEU A 78 4.69 -2.84 1.18
CA LEU A 78 3.68 -3.56 0.42
C LEU A 78 3.49 -4.88 1.13
N GLU A 79 2.27 -5.13 1.57
CA GLU A 79 1.93 -6.38 2.23
C GLU A 79 0.72 -6.97 1.54
N VAL A 80 0.78 -8.26 1.29
CA VAL A 80 -0.38 -9.05 0.92
C VAL A 80 -0.43 -10.24 1.85
N ALA A 81 -1.58 -10.48 2.47
CA ALA A 81 -1.83 -11.73 3.18
C ALA A 81 -3.02 -12.48 2.57
N SER A 82 -3.00 -13.79 2.74
CA SER A 82 -4.04 -14.68 2.24
C SER A 82 -4.57 -15.59 3.33
N GLY A 83 -5.88 -15.77 3.36
CA GLY A 83 -6.57 -16.87 4.01
C GLY A 83 -6.87 -18.03 3.06
N ALA A 84 -6.31 -18.05 1.84
CA ALA A 84 -6.60 -19.08 0.85
C ALA A 84 -6.11 -20.46 1.32
N THR A 85 -7.04 -21.40 1.46
CA THR A 85 -6.78 -22.76 1.97
C THR A 85 -6.47 -23.80 0.88
N SER A 86 -6.62 -23.47 -0.42
CA SER A 86 -6.35 -24.46 -1.50
C SER A 86 -5.90 -23.90 -2.87
N GLY A 87 -6.28 -22.68 -3.26
CA GLY A 87 -6.03 -22.15 -4.62
C GLY A 87 -4.76 -21.31 -4.83
N GLY A 88 -3.99 -21.03 -3.77
CA GLY A 88 -2.85 -20.12 -3.82
C GLY A 88 -3.26 -18.65 -3.85
N LEU A 89 -2.42 -17.76 -3.30
CA LEU A 89 -2.68 -16.32 -3.27
C LEU A 89 -2.35 -15.70 -4.64
N HIS A 90 -3.34 -15.15 -5.31
CA HIS A 90 -3.13 -14.29 -6.47
C HIS A 90 -3.42 -12.84 -6.09
N ALA A 91 -2.34 -12.10 -5.83
CA ALA A 91 -2.41 -10.67 -5.60
C ALA A 91 -1.38 -9.93 -6.44
N THR A 92 -1.78 -8.78 -6.96
CA THR A 92 -0.91 -7.88 -7.71
C THR A 92 -1.05 -6.49 -7.13
N ILE A 93 0.07 -5.89 -6.76
CA ILE A 93 0.16 -4.47 -6.47
C ILE A 93 1.07 -3.87 -7.54
N GLN A 94 0.52 -3.01 -8.39
CA GLN A 94 1.29 -2.28 -9.39
C GLN A 94 1.46 -0.83 -8.94
N MET A 95 2.70 -0.33 -9.02
CA MET A 95 3.04 1.03 -8.67
C MET A 95 3.89 1.65 -9.76
N ASN A 96 3.41 2.75 -10.34
CA ASN A 96 4.16 3.53 -11.30
C ASN A 96 4.34 4.96 -10.78
N GLY A 97 5.55 5.48 -10.91
CA GLY A 97 5.89 6.87 -10.58
C GLY A 97 5.55 7.27 -9.15
N CYS A 98 6.29 6.72 -8.18
CA CYS A 98 6.18 7.04 -6.75
C CYS A 98 7.19 8.11 -6.35
N TYR A 99 6.74 9.26 -5.84
CA TYR A 99 7.61 10.31 -5.32
C TYR A 99 6.93 11.14 -4.22
N LEU A 100 7.76 11.78 -3.42
CA LEU A 100 7.35 12.71 -2.36
C LEU A 100 7.08 14.09 -2.96
N ILE A 101 6.02 14.76 -2.49
CA ILE A 101 5.64 16.14 -2.85
C ILE A 101 5.37 16.99 -1.60
#